data_AF-A0A2M8KI69-F1
#
_entry.id   AF-A0A2M8KI69-F1
#
_cell.length_a   1.000
_cell.length_b   1.000
_cell.length_c   1.000
_cell.angle_alpha   90.00
_cell.angle_beta   90.00
_cell.angle_gamma   90.00
#
_symmetry.space_group_name_H-M   'P 1'
#
loop_
_entity.id
_entity.type
_entity.pdbx_description
1 polymer ?
#
loop_
_entity_poly.entity_id
_entity_poly.type
_entity_poly.pdbx_seq_one_letter_code
_entity_poly.pdbx_strand_id
1 'polypeptide(L)'
;MEVTKKSPKRRFFGIIKLMSIEKFSPKTENKQELTPEQIRAIEQMPVFPNEKVELILVKTGLKSVAEIELFSDTWEGQKGEKPKKISQDKIREIAEDVKQAGLVAEVGEPEEDMVKRIKENIPEEEIKPEDEIEQKREKIRISVAADENKLKKYLEAIKTGSDTDLGKLYGFPESAIKAYQKEREGKGSFLLSRSELPDDKKAQEESLFLTFMIAKDNPEEAMETARKWAQKVEEVNPSIYREYIKWMREVENF
;
A
#
# COMPACT_ATOMS: atom_id res chain seq x y z
N MET A 1 39.97 -29.32 -9.90
CA MET A 1 38.83 -29.07 -8.99
C MET A 1 37.84 -28.19 -9.74
N GLU A 2 36.85 -28.80 -10.40
CA GLU A 2 35.80 -28.10 -11.14
C GLU A 2 34.58 -27.90 -10.23
N VAL A 3 34.17 -26.64 -10.08
CA VAL A 3 32.97 -26.26 -9.32
C VAL A 3 31.80 -26.22 -10.30
N THR A 4 30.98 -27.27 -10.29
CA THR A 4 29.75 -27.33 -11.08
C THR A 4 28.64 -26.55 -10.36
N LYS A 5 28.30 -25.37 -10.90
CA LYS A 5 27.11 -24.60 -10.50
C LYS A 5 25.84 -25.33 -10.95
N LYS A 6 25.12 -25.95 -10.01
CA LYS A 6 23.77 -26.46 -10.25
C LYS A 6 22.78 -25.30 -10.22
N SER A 7 22.18 -24.99 -11.36
CA SER A 7 21.04 -24.08 -11.51
C SER A 7 19.75 -24.74 -10.99
N PRO A 8 18.88 -24.01 -10.28
CA PRO A 8 17.63 -24.57 -9.78
C PRO A 8 16.60 -24.76 -10.90
N LYS A 9 16.05 -25.98 -10.97
CA LYS A 9 14.96 -26.38 -11.87
C LYS A 9 13.67 -25.63 -11.50
N ARG A 10 13.23 -24.68 -12.33
CA ARG A 10 11.88 -24.11 -12.26
C ARG A 10 10.88 -25.15 -12.76
N ARG A 11 9.93 -25.56 -11.90
CA ARG A 11 8.79 -26.40 -12.29
C ARG A 11 7.79 -25.50 -13.04
N PHE A 12 7.58 -25.83 -14.31
CA PHE A 12 6.47 -25.34 -15.13
C PHE A 12 5.14 -25.83 -14.56
N PHE A 13 4.18 -24.93 -14.35
CA PHE A 13 2.78 -25.26 -14.16
C PHE A 13 1.95 -24.84 -15.38
N GLY A 14 1.20 -25.81 -15.90
CA GLY A 14 -0.09 -25.72 -16.59
C GLY A 14 -0.39 -24.52 -17.49
N ILE A 15 -0.50 -24.80 -18.80
CA ILE A 15 -1.16 -23.96 -19.80
C ILE A 15 -2.63 -23.75 -19.41
N ILE A 16 -3.01 -22.53 -19.04
CA ILE A 16 -4.42 -22.11 -18.94
C ILE A 16 -4.83 -21.56 -20.32
N LYS A 17 -5.87 -22.16 -20.90
CA LYS A 17 -6.49 -21.75 -22.16
C LYS A 17 -7.21 -20.41 -21.97
N LEU A 18 -6.60 -19.32 -22.44
CA LEU A 18 -7.20 -17.98 -22.49
C LEU A 18 -8.40 -17.99 -23.46
N MET A 19 -9.61 -17.79 -22.92
CA MET A 19 -10.78 -17.47 -23.72
C MET A 19 -10.77 -15.98 -24.10
N SER A 20 -11.15 -15.72 -25.35
CA SER A 20 -11.16 -14.39 -25.97
C SER A 20 -12.02 -13.41 -25.16
N ILE A 21 -11.41 -12.30 -24.71
CA ILE A 21 -12.09 -11.23 -24.00
C ILE A 21 -12.75 -10.33 -25.04
N GLU A 22 -14.08 -10.32 -25.06
CA GLU A 22 -14.86 -9.33 -25.80
C GLU A 22 -14.52 -7.91 -25.35
N LYS A 23 -14.46 -6.98 -26.30
CA LYS A 23 -14.10 -5.58 -26.10
C LYS A 23 -15.05 -4.92 -25.10
N PHE A 24 -14.56 -4.73 -23.88
CA PHE A 24 -15.23 -4.00 -22.81
C PHE A 24 -15.23 -2.50 -23.16
N SER A 25 -16.39 -1.94 -23.51
CA SER A 25 -16.60 -0.49 -23.47
C SER A 25 -16.84 -0.09 -22.01
N PRO A 26 -16.06 0.83 -21.42
CA PRO A 26 -16.28 1.28 -20.06
C PRO A 26 -17.61 2.06 -20.02
N LYS A 27 -18.64 1.44 -19.43
CA LYS A 27 -19.85 2.16 -19.02
C LYS A 27 -19.45 3.10 -17.89
N THR A 28 -19.93 4.34 -17.97
CA THR A 28 -19.85 5.42 -16.97
C THR A 28 -19.81 4.86 -15.55
N GLU A 29 -18.67 5.05 -14.87
CA GLU A 29 -18.49 4.64 -13.48
C GLU A 29 -19.56 5.31 -12.62
N ASN A 30 -20.43 4.48 -12.08
CA ASN A 30 -21.44 4.90 -11.13
C ASN A 30 -20.70 5.28 -9.84
N LYS A 31 -20.46 6.57 -9.60
CA LYS A 31 -19.87 7.08 -8.36
C LYS A 31 -20.77 6.65 -7.20
N GLN A 32 -20.43 5.57 -6.51
CA GLN A 32 -21.14 5.17 -5.29
C GLN A 32 -20.76 6.14 -4.18
N GLU A 33 -21.72 6.92 -3.71
CA GLU A 33 -21.60 7.62 -2.44
C GLU A 33 -21.57 6.59 -1.30
N LEU A 34 -20.69 6.79 -0.31
CA LEU A 34 -20.63 5.92 0.86
C LEU A 34 -21.85 6.20 1.75
N THR A 35 -22.46 5.13 2.28
CA THR A 35 -23.51 5.31 3.29
C THR A 35 -22.90 5.70 4.65
N PRO A 36 -23.65 6.36 5.55
CA PRO A 36 -23.18 6.65 6.90
C PRO A 36 -22.74 5.41 7.69
N GLU A 37 -23.31 4.24 7.41
CA GLU A 37 -22.93 2.96 8.02
C GLU A 37 -21.54 2.51 7.53
N GLN A 38 -21.27 2.63 6.23
CA GLN A 38 -19.96 2.30 5.65
C GLN A 38 -18.87 3.24 6.16
N ILE A 39 -19.17 4.54 6.27
CA ILE A 39 -18.24 5.53 6.83
C ILE A 39 -17.90 5.19 8.29
N ARG A 40 -18.92 4.87 9.10
CA ARG A 40 -18.72 4.45 10.50
C ARG A 40 -17.92 3.16 10.62
N ALA A 41 -18.16 2.18 9.76
CA ALA A 41 -17.38 0.95 9.72
C ALA A 41 -15.89 1.24 9.47
N ILE A 42 -15.56 2.05 8.46
CA ILE A 42 -14.16 2.42 8.16
C ILE A 42 -13.54 3.23 9.31
N GLU A 43 -14.27 4.17 9.91
CA GLU A 43 -13.76 5.02 10.99
C GLU A 43 -13.39 4.22 12.25
N GLN A 44 -14.20 3.21 12.59
CA GLN A 44 -14.03 2.37 13.77
C GLN A 44 -13.02 1.24 13.57
N MET A 45 -12.58 0.97 12.34
CA MET A 45 -11.61 -0.08 12.08
C MET A 45 -10.31 0.14 12.87
N PRO A 46 -9.78 -0.90 13.52
CA PRO A 46 -8.55 -0.84 14.31
C PRO A 46 -7.31 -0.95 13.41
N VAL A 47 -7.22 -0.05 12.42
CA VAL A 47 -6.15 0.06 11.42
C VAL A 47 -5.59 1.49 11.41
N PHE A 48 -4.42 1.71 10.82
CA PHE A 48 -3.78 3.01 10.77
C PHE A 48 -4.57 4.02 9.90
N PRO A 49 -4.38 5.33 10.13
CA PRO A 49 -5.11 6.36 9.39
C PRO A 49 -4.92 6.27 7.86
N ASN A 50 -3.73 5.90 7.38
CA ASN A 50 -3.48 5.70 5.94
C ASN A 50 -4.35 4.59 5.37
N GLU A 51 -4.52 3.47 6.08
CA GLU A 51 -5.35 2.37 5.59
C GLU A 51 -6.82 2.76 5.51
N LYS A 52 -7.33 3.54 6.47
CA LYS A 52 -8.69 4.10 6.39
C LYS A 52 -8.88 5.00 5.17
N VAL A 53 -7.88 5.84 4.86
CA VAL A 53 -7.85 6.66 3.64
C VAL A 53 -7.91 5.78 2.38
N GLU A 54 -7.08 4.74 2.31
CA GLU A 54 -7.04 3.82 1.17
C GLU A 54 -8.39 3.13 0.95
N LEU A 55 -9.08 2.71 2.02
CA LEU A 55 -10.42 2.11 1.93
C LEU A 55 -11.47 3.09 1.38
N ILE A 56 -11.42 4.36 1.77
CA ILE A 56 -12.28 5.41 1.20
C ILE A 56 -11.98 5.57 -0.30
N LEU A 57 -10.71 5.61 -0.70
CA LEU A 57 -10.32 5.75 -2.10
C LEU A 57 -10.77 4.57 -2.95
N VAL A 58 -10.69 3.35 -2.43
CA VAL A 58 -11.22 2.14 -3.10
C VAL A 58 -12.73 2.21 -3.23
N LYS A 59 -13.43 2.56 -2.15
CA LYS A 59 -14.89 2.57 -2.12
C LYS A 59 -15.49 3.65 -3.03
N THR A 60 -14.81 4.79 -3.14
CA THR A 60 -15.19 5.90 -4.04
C THR A 60 -14.75 5.70 -5.49
N GLY A 61 -13.96 4.65 -5.77
CA GLY A 61 -13.50 4.31 -7.10
C GLY A 61 -12.27 5.09 -7.59
N LEU A 62 -11.64 5.89 -6.74
CA LEU A 62 -10.38 6.58 -7.07
C LEU A 62 -9.17 5.62 -7.06
N LYS A 63 -9.28 4.51 -6.32
CA LYS A 63 -8.40 3.35 -6.41
C LYS A 63 -9.22 2.10 -6.72
N SER A 64 -8.60 1.12 -7.37
CA SER A 64 -9.26 -0.18 -7.58
C SER A 64 -9.05 -1.12 -6.41
N VAL A 65 -7.90 -1.02 -5.75
CA VAL A 65 -7.46 -1.88 -4.65
C VAL A 65 -6.66 -1.12 -3.60
N ALA A 66 -6.60 -1.70 -2.41
CA ALA A 66 -5.80 -1.27 -1.27
C ALA A 66 -5.26 -2.49 -0.52
N GLU A 67 -4.28 -2.27 0.34
CA GLU A 67 -3.74 -3.26 1.26
C GLU A 67 -3.92 -2.77 2.69
N ILE A 68 -4.34 -3.65 3.59
CA ILE A 68 -4.22 -3.45 5.04
C ILE A 68 -3.08 -4.33 5.52
N GLU A 69 -2.09 -3.73 6.19
CA GLU A 69 -0.94 -4.44 6.72
C GLU A 69 -1.08 -4.63 8.23
N LEU A 70 -1.23 -5.87 8.66
CA LEU A 70 -1.23 -6.24 10.06
C LEU A 70 0.18 -6.70 10.43
N PHE A 71 0.69 -6.18 11.53
CA PHE A 71 1.96 -6.59 12.08
C PHE A 71 1.73 -7.21 13.45
N SER A 72 2.50 -8.24 13.80
CA SER A 72 2.55 -8.65 15.20
C SER A 72 3.18 -7.56 16.05
N ASP A 73 2.71 -7.43 17.29
CA ASP A 73 3.31 -6.50 18.25
C ASP A 73 4.82 -6.72 18.30
N THR A 74 5.56 -5.65 18.04
CA THR A 74 7.02 -5.64 18.11
C THR A 74 7.46 -5.90 19.54
N TRP A 75 8.35 -6.86 19.72
CA TRP A 75 8.77 -7.32 21.04
C TRP A 75 10.06 -6.60 21.47
N GLU A 76 10.08 -6.08 22.70
CA GLU A 76 11.31 -5.71 23.41
C GLU A 76 12.05 -7.00 23.75
N GLY A 77 12.99 -7.39 22.90
CA GLY A 77 13.65 -8.68 22.96
C GLY A 77 14.52 -8.92 24.19
N GLN A 78 14.08 -9.76 25.13
CA GLN A 78 15.02 -10.63 25.84
C GLN A 78 15.49 -11.77 24.91
N LYS A 79 16.73 -12.22 25.06
CA LYS A 79 17.35 -13.15 24.11
C LYS A 79 16.67 -14.54 24.14
N GLY A 80 15.88 -14.89 23.11
CA GLY A 80 15.43 -16.26 22.85
C GLY A 80 13.92 -16.50 22.68
N GLU A 81 13.05 -15.49 22.82
CA GLU A 81 11.62 -15.67 22.58
C GLU A 81 11.23 -15.51 21.09
N LYS A 82 10.11 -16.12 20.70
CA LYS A 82 9.59 -16.08 19.33
C LYS A 82 8.62 -14.90 19.18
N PRO A 83 8.50 -14.28 17.99
CA PRO A 83 7.50 -13.25 17.74
C PRO A 83 6.10 -13.75 18.13
N LYS A 84 5.31 -12.91 18.79
CA LYS A 84 3.87 -13.19 18.95
C LYS A 84 3.26 -13.27 17.55
N LYS A 85 2.35 -14.22 17.35
CA LYS A 85 1.58 -14.31 16.11
C LYS A 85 0.41 -13.34 16.17
N ILE A 86 0.02 -12.81 15.00
CA ILE A 86 -1.22 -12.05 14.88
C ILE A 86 -2.38 -13.02 15.16
N SER A 87 -3.30 -12.63 16.04
CA SER A 87 -4.41 -13.50 16.40
C SER A 87 -5.35 -13.70 15.21
N GLN A 88 -5.80 -14.93 14.99
CA GLN A 88 -6.74 -15.24 13.91
C GLN A 88 -8.07 -14.51 14.08
N ASP A 89 -8.48 -14.24 15.33
CA ASP A 89 -9.68 -13.47 15.62
C ASP A 89 -9.54 -12.01 15.18
N LYS A 90 -8.35 -11.40 15.33
CA LYS A 90 -8.11 -10.04 14.85
C LYS A 90 -8.17 -9.93 13.34
N ILE A 91 -7.59 -10.91 12.63
CA ILE A 91 -7.63 -10.97 11.17
C ILE A 91 -9.06 -11.09 10.68
N ARG A 92 -9.86 -11.97 11.32
CA ARG A 92 -11.28 -12.15 11.00
C ARG A 92 -12.10 -10.90 11.28
N GLU A 93 -11.88 -10.26 12.42
CA GLU A 93 -12.54 -8.99 12.80
C GLU A 93 -12.35 -7.95 11.70
N ILE A 94 -11.10 -7.66 11.32
CA ILE A 94 -10.78 -6.66 10.30
C ILE A 94 -11.36 -7.05 8.92
N ALA A 95 -11.28 -8.34 8.55
CA ALA A 95 -11.86 -8.80 7.29
C ALA A 95 -13.40 -8.66 7.25
N GLU A 96 -14.09 -8.88 8.36
CA GLU A 96 -15.53 -8.65 8.47
C GLU A 96 -15.88 -7.15 8.47
N ASP A 97 -15.08 -6.31 9.12
CA ASP A 97 -15.26 -4.86 9.06
C ASP A 97 -15.14 -4.36 7.62
N VAL A 98 -14.16 -4.86 6.85
CA VAL A 98 -14.00 -4.51 5.42
C VAL A 98 -15.25 -4.88 4.62
N LYS A 99 -15.85 -6.05 4.90
CA LYS A 99 -17.13 -6.45 4.28
C LYS A 99 -18.28 -5.54 4.69
N GLN A 100 -18.36 -5.12 5.95
CA GLN A 100 -19.36 -4.16 6.43
C GLN A 100 -19.23 -2.80 5.76
N ALA A 101 -18.00 -2.38 5.42
CA ALA A 101 -17.74 -1.20 4.59
C ALA A 101 -18.18 -1.36 3.12
N GLY A 102 -18.68 -2.54 2.73
CA GLY A 102 -19.15 -2.84 1.37
C GLY A 102 -18.00 -3.01 0.38
N LEU A 103 -16.89 -3.59 0.84
CA LEU A 103 -15.72 -3.95 0.06
C LEU A 103 -15.50 -5.48 0.10
N VAL A 104 -14.70 -6.01 -0.81
CA VAL A 104 -14.26 -7.42 -0.80
C VAL A 104 -12.85 -7.52 -0.26
N ALA A 105 -12.55 -8.60 0.46
CA ALA A 105 -11.26 -8.82 1.10
C ALA A 105 -10.73 -10.24 0.84
N GLU A 106 -9.42 -10.37 0.61
CA GLU A 106 -8.67 -11.63 0.61
C GLU A 106 -7.54 -11.54 1.65
N VAL A 107 -7.48 -12.50 2.57
CA VAL A 107 -6.42 -12.58 3.57
C VAL A 107 -5.23 -13.34 2.99
N GLY A 108 -4.06 -12.70 2.93
CA GLY A 108 -2.83 -13.31 2.49
C GLY A 108 -2.22 -14.28 3.50
N GLU A 109 -1.21 -15.02 3.06
CA GLU A 109 -0.42 -15.86 3.96
C GLU A 109 0.48 -15.00 4.87
N PRO A 110 0.81 -15.44 6.10
CA PRO A 110 1.77 -14.75 6.95
C PRO A 110 3.17 -14.72 6.31
N GLU A 111 3.79 -13.53 6.33
CA GLU A 111 5.14 -13.27 5.84
C GLU A 111 6.06 -12.88 7.01
N GLU A 112 7.35 -13.24 6.93
CA GLU A 112 8.35 -12.70 7.86
C GLU A 112 8.78 -11.30 7.38
N ASP A 113 8.66 -10.30 8.25
CA ASP A 113 9.12 -8.94 8.01
C ASP A 113 10.29 -8.59 8.95
N MET A 114 11.27 -7.85 8.42
CA MET A 114 12.49 -7.46 9.13
C MET A 114 12.47 -5.95 9.37
N VAL A 115 12.47 -5.52 10.64
CA VAL A 115 12.50 -4.10 11.01
C VAL A 115 13.81 -3.79 11.70
N LYS A 116 14.46 -2.70 11.29
CA LYS A 116 15.60 -2.13 12.01
C LYS A 116 15.07 -1.15 13.06
N ARG A 117 15.50 -1.32 14.31
CA ARG A 117 15.21 -0.39 15.41
C ARG A 117 16.50 0.10 16.03
N ILE A 118 16.50 1.34 16.49
CA ILE A 118 17.60 1.89 17.29
C ILE A 118 17.41 1.46 18.74
N LYS A 119 18.48 1.08 19.44
CA LYS A 119 18.44 0.85 20.89
C LYS A 119 17.86 2.06 21.62
N GLU A 120 16.99 1.81 22.59
CA GLU A 120 16.36 2.86 23.37
C GLU A 120 17.40 3.80 24.03
N ASN A 121 17.05 5.09 24.12
CA ASN A 121 17.82 6.14 24.80
C ASN A 121 19.15 6.55 24.15
N ILE A 122 19.34 6.29 22.85
CA ILE A 122 20.48 6.84 22.09
C ILE A 122 20.01 8.11 21.37
N PRO A 123 20.63 9.28 21.62
CA PRO A 123 20.36 10.48 20.85
C PRO A 123 20.58 10.23 19.35
N GLU A 124 19.74 10.82 18.50
CA GLU A 124 19.78 10.57 17.05
C GLU A 124 21.16 10.84 16.43
N GLU A 125 21.85 11.87 16.91
CA GLU A 125 23.20 12.27 16.47
C GLU A 125 24.30 11.27 16.87
N GLU A 126 24.01 10.37 17.82
CA GLU A 126 24.95 9.38 18.36
C GLU A 126 24.69 7.96 17.89
N ILE A 127 23.64 7.74 17.06
CA ILE A 127 23.29 6.42 16.54
C ILE A 127 24.42 5.87 15.69
N LYS A 128 24.97 4.71 16.10
CA LYS A 128 25.93 3.96 15.29
C LYS A 128 25.27 2.72 14.67
N PRO A 129 25.83 2.14 13.60
CA PRO A 129 25.29 0.92 13.00
C PRO A 129 25.15 -0.25 13.99
N GLU A 130 26.03 -0.33 15.01
CA GLU A 130 25.93 -1.33 16.09
C GLU A 130 24.77 -1.11 17.07
N ASP A 131 24.08 0.03 16.95
CA ASP A 131 22.89 0.36 17.73
C ASP A 131 21.59 0.00 17.00
N GLU A 132 21.69 -0.40 15.73
CA GLU A 132 20.59 -1.01 15.00
C GLU A 132 20.38 -2.47 15.44
N ILE A 133 19.19 -2.76 15.93
CA ILE A 133 18.71 -4.10 16.21
C ILE A 133 17.74 -4.49 15.09
N GLU A 134 18.06 -5.57 14.40
CA GLU A 134 17.12 -6.22 13.48
C GLU A 134 16.13 -7.07 14.28
N GLN A 135 14.84 -6.74 14.16
CA GLN A 135 13.74 -7.48 14.76
C GLN A 135 12.90 -8.14 13.69
N LYS A 136 12.64 -9.44 13.87
CA LYS A 136 11.68 -10.20 13.07
C LYS A 136 10.27 -9.98 13.61
N ARG A 137 9.33 -9.67 12.73
CA ARG A 137 7.89 -9.66 13.03
C ARG A 137 7.11 -10.45 11.99
N GLU A 138 5.92 -10.89 12.35
CA GLU A 138 4.98 -11.49 11.41
C GLU A 138 4.18 -10.35 10.76
N LYS A 139 4.05 -10.39 9.43
CA LYS A 139 3.23 -9.47 8.64
C LYS A 139 2.13 -10.28 7.95
N ILE A 140 0.90 -9.79 8.00
CA ILE A 140 -0.22 -10.34 7.24
C ILE A 140 -0.85 -9.21 6.44
N ARG A 141 -1.02 -9.44 5.15
CA ARG A 141 -1.66 -8.50 4.24
C ARG A 141 -3.12 -8.91 4.01
N ILE A 142 -4.06 -7.97 4.18
CA ILE A 142 -5.43 -8.12 3.71
C ILE A 142 -5.59 -7.28 2.45
N SER A 143 -5.83 -7.96 1.33
CA SER A 143 -6.03 -7.32 0.02
C SER A 143 -7.49 -6.91 -0.11
N VAL A 144 -7.75 -5.63 -0.41
CA VAL A 144 -9.11 -5.07 -0.44
C VAL A 144 -9.43 -4.49 -1.80
N ALA A 145 -10.66 -4.68 -2.28
CA ALA A 145 -11.15 -4.08 -3.52
C ALA A 145 -12.64 -3.70 -3.44
N ALA A 146 -13.10 -2.90 -4.39
CA ALA A 146 -14.53 -2.55 -4.49
C ALA A 146 -15.42 -3.72 -4.94
N ASP A 147 -14.85 -4.67 -5.69
CA ASP A 147 -15.55 -5.85 -6.21
C ASP A 147 -14.58 -7.02 -6.48
N GLU A 148 -15.13 -8.23 -6.61
CA GLU A 148 -14.36 -9.46 -6.82
C GLU A 148 -13.51 -9.46 -8.09
N ASN A 149 -13.96 -8.77 -9.16
CA ASN A 149 -13.21 -8.72 -10.41
C ASN A 149 -11.95 -7.87 -10.27
N LYS A 150 -12.04 -6.73 -9.58
CA LYS A 150 -10.87 -5.89 -9.25
C LYS A 150 -9.89 -6.64 -8.36
N LEU A 151 -10.38 -7.31 -7.32
CA LEU A 151 -9.55 -8.13 -6.43
C LEU A 151 -8.80 -9.23 -7.19
N LYS A 152 -9.51 -9.96 -8.07
CA LYS A 152 -8.91 -11.00 -8.91
C LYS A 152 -7.83 -10.47 -9.84
N LYS A 153 -8.06 -9.31 -10.48
CA LYS A 153 -7.05 -8.67 -11.35
C LYS A 153 -5.79 -8.31 -10.57
N TYR A 154 -5.95 -7.80 -9.36
CA TYR A 154 -4.84 -7.47 -8.48
C TYR A 154 -4.04 -8.70 -8.05
N LEU A 155 -4.71 -9.77 -7.61
CA LEU A 155 -4.03 -11.02 -7.25
C LEU A 155 -3.26 -11.63 -8.43
N GLU A 156 -3.80 -11.53 -9.65
CA GLU A 156 -3.09 -11.96 -10.86
C GLU A 156 -1.89 -11.03 -11.20
N ALA A 157 -2.02 -9.72 -10.99
CA ALA A 157 -0.92 -8.77 -11.19
C ALA A 157 0.25 -9.04 -10.22
N ILE A 158 -0.04 -9.35 -8.94
CA ILE A 158 0.98 -9.81 -7.98
C ILE A 158 1.66 -11.08 -8.49
N LYS A 159 0.86 -12.09 -8.82
CA LYS A 159 1.35 -13.40 -9.24
C LYS A 159 2.25 -13.34 -10.48
N THR A 160 1.94 -12.42 -11.40
CA THR A 160 2.71 -12.22 -12.64
C THR A 160 3.87 -11.23 -12.48
N GLY A 161 3.93 -10.47 -11.37
CA GLY A 161 4.92 -9.41 -11.16
C GLY A 161 4.75 -8.23 -12.12
N SER A 162 3.50 -7.93 -12.51
CA SER A 162 3.17 -6.84 -13.44
C SER A 162 3.04 -5.52 -12.69
N ASP A 163 4.17 -4.83 -12.50
CA ASP A 163 4.20 -3.50 -11.84
C ASP A 163 3.31 -2.47 -12.55
N THR A 164 3.14 -2.63 -13.86
CA THR A 164 2.25 -1.78 -14.66
C THR A 164 0.80 -1.93 -14.27
N ASP A 165 0.34 -3.18 -14.12
CA ASP A 165 -1.04 -3.45 -13.73
C ASP A 165 -1.26 -3.08 -12.26
N LEU A 166 -0.26 -3.33 -11.40
CA LEU A 166 -0.29 -2.88 -10.01
C LEU A 166 -0.43 -1.36 -9.90
N GLY A 167 0.40 -0.58 -10.60
CA GLY A 167 0.32 0.87 -10.58
C GLY A 167 -1.05 1.40 -11.04
N LYS A 168 -1.63 0.80 -12.08
CA LYS A 168 -2.99 1.15 -12.54
C LYS A 168 -4.05 0.81 -11.51
N LEU A 169 -3.96 -0.34 -10.87
CA LEU A 169 -4.92 -0.78 -9.85
C LEU A 169 -4.84 0.08 -8.58
N TYR A 170 -3.64 0.54 -8.21
CA TYR A 170 -3.43 1.52 -7.13
C TYR A 170 -3.82 2.95 -7.51
N GLY A 171 -4.29 3.19 -8.74
CA GLY A 171 -4.70 4.52 -9.19
C GLY A 171 -3.54 5.51 -9.36
N PHE A 172 -2.31 5.02 -9.54
CA PHE A 172 -1.15 5.89 -9.77
C PHE A 172 -1.27 6.60 -11.12
N PRO A 173 -0.74 7.84 -11.23
CA PRO A 173 -0.74 8.56 -12.50
C PRO A 173 0.10 7.83 -13.55
N GLU A 174 -0.30 7.95 -14.81
CA GLU A 174 0.31 7.19 -15.91
C GLU A 174 1.78 7.59 -16.12
N SER A 175 2.13 8.85 -15.84
CA SER A 175 3.54 9.29 -15.85
C SER A 175 4.41 8.55 -14.83
N ALA A 176 3.93 8.34 -13.60
CA ALA A 176 4.68 7.60 -12.57
C ALA A 176 4.89 6.14 -12.99
N ILE A 177 3.86 5.50 -13.54
CA ILE A 177 3.94 4.11 -14.03
C ILE A 177 4.99 3.99 -15.16
N LYS A 178 4.96 4.91 -16.13
CA LYS A 178 5.94 4.95 -17.22
C LYS A 178 7.36 5.25 -16.74
N ALA A 179 7.52 6.16 -15.78
CA ALA A 179 8.82 6.49 -15.21
C ALA A 179 9.43 5.28 -14.49
N TYR A 180 8.62 4.57 -13.70
CA TYR A 180 9.02 3.34 -13.01
C TYR A 180 9.47 2.24 -13.98
N GLN A 181 8.74 2.04 -15.09
CA GLN A 181 9.15 1.09 -16.13
C GLN A 181 10.52 1.43 -16.73
N LYS A 182 10.76 2.71 -17.07
CA LYS A 182 12.05 3.16 -17.62
C LYS A 182 13.20 2.93 -16.63
N GLU A 183 12.96 3.19 -15.36
CA GLU A 183 13.94 2.98 -14.29
C GLU A 183 14.27 1.49 -14.11
N ARG A 184 13.25 0.61 -14.14
CA ARG A 184 13.42 -0.84 -14.10
C ARG A 184 14.23 -1.39 -15.30
N GLU A 185 14.14 -0.72 -16.45
CA GLU A 185 14.95 -1.02 -17.64
C GLU A 185 16.40 -0.50 -17.54
N GLY A 186 16.79 0.11 -16.41
CA GLY A 186 18.14 0.61 -16.16
C GLY A 186 18.47 1.90 -16.90
N LYS A 187 17.46 2.68 -17.33
CA LYS A 187 17.68 3.88 -18.16
C LYS A 187 18.04 5.15 -17.36
N GLY A 188 18.32 5.02 -16.06
CA GLY A 188 18.59 6.13 -15.16
C GLY A 188 17.49 6.32 -14.12
N SER A 189 17.60 7.40 -13.34
CA SER A 189 16.63 7.75 -12.29
C SER A 189 15.58 8.72 -12.83
N PHE A 190 14.35 8.25 -12.96
CA PHE A 190 13.21 9.00 -13.50
C PHE A 190 12.17 9.33 -12.42
N LEU A 191 12.40 8.84 -11.20
CA LEU A 191 11.49 8.98 -10.09
C LEU A 191 12.04 9.91 -9.00
N LEU A 192 11.13 10.65 -8.36
CA LEU A 192 11.37 11.45 -7.16
C LEU A 192 10.55 10.85 -6.02
N SER A 193 11.14 10.84 -4.84
CA SER A 193 10.39 10.78 -3.60
C SER A 193 9.75 12.14 -3.29
N ARG A 194 8.78 12.17 -2.38
CA ARG A 194 8.14 13.42 -1.94
C ARG A 194 9.14 14.40 -1.31
N SER A 195 10.18 13.93 -0.63
CA SER A 195 11.20 14.78 -0.01
C SER A 195 12.07 15.52 -1.05
N GLU A 196 12.13 15.02 -2.28
CA GLU A 196 12.84 15.64 -3.41
C GLU A 196 11.98 16.64 -4.19
N LEU A 197 10.70 16.81 -3.82
CA LEU A 197 9.86 17.85 -4.42
C LEU A 197 10.36 19.26 -4.04
N PRO A 198 10.12 20.26 -4.92
CA PRO A 198 10.26 21.67 -4.57
C PRO A 198 9.48 22.03 -3.30
N ASP A 199 10.04 22.92 -2.48
CA ASP A 199 9.49 23.24 -1.15
C ASP A 199 8.07 23.81 -1.20
N ASP A 200 7.73 24.57 -2.25
CA ASP A 200 6.39 25.09 -2.49
C ASP A 200 5.35 24.00 -2.75
N LYS A 201 5.76 22.85 -3.31
CA LYS A 201 4.90 21.68 -3.51
C LYS A 201 4.83 20.80 -2.28
N LYS A 202 5.97 20.62 -1.61
CA LYS A 202 6.07 19.84 -0.37
C LYS A 202 5.26 20.46 0.77
N ALA A 203 5.19 21.79 0.81
CA ALA A 203 4.38 22.52 1.79
C ALA A 203 2.86 22.38 1.58
N GLN A 204 2.41 21.90 0.41
CA GLN A 204 0.99 21.67 0.13
C GLN A 204 0.51 20.43 0.90
N GLU A 205 -0.63 20.55 1.57
CA GLU A 205 -1.18 19.47 2.41
C GLU A 205 -1.52 18.23 1.58
N GLU A 206 -1.97 18.39 0.33
CA GLU A 206 -2.22 17.27 -0.57
C GLU A 206 -0.95 16.45 -0.88
N SER A 207 0.25 17.02 -0.74
CA SER A 207 1.50 16.27 -0.98
C SER A 207 1.66 15.09 -0.03
N LEU A 208 1.00 15.11 1.14
CA LEU A 208 1.00 14.00 2.09
C LEU A 208 0.31 12.75 1.52
N PHE A 209 -0.57 12.90 0.52
CA PHE A 209 -1.22 11.80 -0.20
C PHE A 209 -0.33 11.18 -1.30
N LEU A 210 0.89 11.68 -1.51
CA LEU A 210 1.87 11.10 -2.43
C LEU A 210 2.54 9.89 -1.81
N THR A 211 1.77 8.81 -1.64
CA THR A 211 2.23 7.50 -1.14
C THR A 211 2.96 6.67 -2.20
N PHE A 212 3.39 7.31 -3.29
CA PHE A 212 4.01 6.69 -4.46
C PHE A 212 5.13 7.57 -5.02
N MET A 213 6.03 6.96 -5.81
CA MET A 213 7.13 7.67 -6.47
C MET A 213 6.63 8.54 -7.63
N ILE A 214 7.19 9.73 -7.78
CA ILE A 214 6.72 10.79 -8.67
C ILE A 214 7.60 10.83 -9.93
N ALA A 215 7.01 10.94 -11.12
CA ALA A 215 7.80 11.13 -12.34
C ALA A 215 8.50 12.51 -12.34
N LYS A 216 9.82 12.52 -12.51
CA LYS A 216 10.66 13.74 -12.54
C LYS A 216 10.20 14.76 -13.57
N ASP A 217 9.77 14.28 -14.73
CA ASP A 217 9.36 15.10 -15.87
C ASP A 217 7.89 15.55 -15.81
N ASN A 218 7.10 15.03 -14.86
CA ASN A 218 5.70 15.39 -14.71
C ASN A 218 5.18 15.34 -13.25
N PRO A 219 5.77 16.13 -12.33
CA PRO A 219 5.31 16.15 -10.94
C PRO A 219 3.88 16.71 -10.78
N GLU A 220 3.39 17.52 -11.73
CA GLU A 220 2.04 18.10 -11.65
C GLU A 220 0.92 17.05 -11.72
N GLU A 221 1.09 16.00 -12.53
CA GLU A 221 0.08 14.92 -12.62
C GLU A 221 -0.03 14.16 -11.29
N ALA A 222 1.09 13.97 -10.59
CA ALA A 222 1.10 13.38 -9.26
C ALA A 222 0.42 14.29 -8.23
N MET A 223 0.75 15.59 -8.23
CA MET A 223 0.10 16.58 -7.35
C MET A 223 -1.42 16.65 -7.58
N GLU A 224 -1.86 16.62 -8.83
CA GLU A 224 -3.29 16.62 -9.18
C GLU A 224 -3.99 15.33 -8.73
N THR A 225 -3.32 14.18 -8.83
CA THR A 225 -3.84 12.91 -8.31
C THR A 225 -3.98 12.97 -6.79
N ALA A 226 -2.95 13.44 -6.09
CA ALA A 226 -2.94 13.59 -4.64
C ALA A 226 -4.02 14.57 -4.16
N ARG A 227 -4.20 15.69 -4.86
CA ARG A 227 -5.27 16.67 -4.60
C ARG A 227 -6.66 16.05 -4.71
N LYS A 228 -6.91 15.26 -5.77
CA LYS A 228 -8.19 14.55 -5.95
C LYS A 228 -8.46 13.57 -4.82
N TRP A 229 -7.42 12.83 -4.39
CA TRP A 229 -7.54 11.91 -3.26
C TRP A 229 -7.84 12.65 -1.97
N ALA A 230 -7.07 13.70 -1.65
CA ALA A 230 -7.25 14.54 -0.48
C ALA A 230 -8.67 15.12 -0.40
N GLN A 231 -9.12 15.79 -1.47
CA GLN A 231 -10.45 16.38 -1.54
C GLN A 231 -11.55 15.34 -1.37
N LYS A 232 -11.42 14.16 -1.97
CA LYS A 232 -12.43 13.11 -1.84
C LYS A 232 -12.50 12.57 -0.42
N VAL A 233 -11.37 12.36 0.23
CA VAL A 233 -11.34 11.90 1.63
C VAL A 233 -11.94 12.95 2.56
N GLU A 234 -11.57 14.23 2.37
CA GLU A 234 -12.12 15.34 3.14
C GLU A 234 -13.64 15.45 2.96
N GLU A 235 -14.15 15.34 1.73
CA GLU A 235 -15.58 15.35 1.41
C GLU A 235 -16.34 14.20 2.07
N VAL A 236 -15.78 12.98 2.03
CA VAL A 236 -16.44 11.77 2.54
C VAL A 236 -16.38 11.68 4.06
N ASN A 237 -15.21 11.90 4.65
CA ASN A 237 -15.03 11.86 6.10
C ASN A 237 -13.92 12.84 6.54
N PRO A 238 -14.31 14.08 6.92
CA PRO A 238 -13.38 15.08 7.43
C PRO A 238 -12.61 14.67 8.69
N SER A 239 -13.15 13.73 9.49
CA SER A 239 -12.51 13.21 10.70
C SER A 239 -11.27 12.38 10.34
N ILE A 240 -11.46 11.39 9.45
CA ILE A 240 -10.37 10.54 8.93
C ILE A 240 -9.33 11.39 8.19
N TYR A 241 -9.76 12.38 7.41
CA TYR A 241 -8.84 13.32 6.76
C TYR A 241 -7.90 13.98 7.76
N ARG A 242 -8.45 14.63 8.80
CA ARG A 242 -7.64 15.32 9.83
C ARG A 242 -6.75 14.36 10.63
N GLU A 243 -7.26 13.16 10.94
CA GLU A 243 -6.50 12.09 11.59
C GLU A 243 -5.28 11.72 10.73
N TYR A 244 -5.48 11.52 9.44
CA TYR A 244 -4.41 11.20 8.48
C TYR A 244 -3.38 12.32 8.34
N ILE A 245 -3.79 13.58 8.17
CA ILE A 245 -2.87 14.71 8.08
C ILE A 245 -2.00 14.82 9.34
N LYS A 246 -2.62 14.67 10.52
CA LYS A 246 -1.90 14.69 11.80
C LYS A 246 -0.88 13.54 11.85
N TRP A 247 -1.31 12.33 11.53
CA TRP A 247 -0.46 11.14 11.54
C TRP A 247 0.73 11.27 10.57
N MET A 248 0.50 11.72 9.33
CA MET A 248 1.58 11.92 8.35
C MET A 248 2.61 12.95 8.83
N ARG A 249 2.16 14.05 9.44
CA ARG A 249 3.08 15.06 10.01
C ARG A 249 3.88 14.50 11.18
N GLU A 250 3.29 13.63 11.99
CA GLU A 250 4.01 12.98 13.10
C GLU A 250 5.07 12.02 12.54
N VAL A 251 4.71 11.16 11.59
CA VAL A 251 5.61 10.16 10.99
C VAL A 251 6.77 10.79 10.22
N GLU A 252 6.56 11.92 9.55
CA GLU A 252 7.60 12.60 8.76
C GLU A 252 8.59 13.42 9.58
N ASN A 253 8.28 13.70 10.84
CA ASN A 253 9.19 14.37 11.77
C ASN A 253 10.09 13.36 12.51
N PHE A 254 10.01 12.07 12.18
CA PHE A 254 10.93 11.00 12.59
C PHE A 254 11.83 10.60 11.43
#